data_AF-A0A530BDS2-F1
#
_entry.id   AF-A0A530BDS2-F1
#
_cell.length_a   1.000
_cell.length_b   1.000
_cell.length_c   1.000
_cell.angle_alpha   90.00
_cell.angle_beta   90.00
_cell.angle_gamma   90.00
#
_symmetry.space_group_name_H-M   'P 1'
#
loop_
_entity.id
_entity.type
_entity.pdbx_description
1 polymer ?
#
loop_
_entity_poly.entity_id
_entity_poly.type
_entity_poly.pdbx_seq_one_letter_code
_entity_poly.pdbx_strand_id
1 'polypeptide(L)'
;MEADPFLCLGVAQRALSIPIKRSHIGVTHHLTKAEVDTLIAAPDPKTPRGRRDRAFLLFLARTGARVPEAKGVNANDLQLEGSHPQVLLRGKGRRDRV
;
A
#
# COMPACT_ATOMS: atom_id res chain seq x y z
N MET A 1 12.15 27.14 -34.41
CA MET A 1 12.43 27.11 -32.96
C MET A 1 12.98 25.74 -32.67
N GLU A 2 14.23 25.55 -33.06
CA GLU A 2 14.91 24.25 -33.09
C GLU A 2 15.61 24.09 -31.74
N ALA A 3 15.30 23.01 -31.01
CA ALA A 3 15.97 22.74 -29.75
C ALA A 3 17.45 22.48 -30.03
N ASP A 4 18.33 23.34 -29.50
CA ASP A 4 19.78 23.20 -29.65
C ASP A 4 20.23 21.83 -29.10
N PRO A 5 20.69 20.91 -29.98
CA PRO A 5 21.07 19.55 -29.58
C PRO A 5 22.20 19.52 -28.54
N PHE A 6 23.08 20.52 -28.56
CA PHE A 6 24.22 20.62 -27.64
C PHE A 6 23.77 21.02 -26.24
N LEU A 7 22.75 21.87 -26.13
CA LEU A 7 22.14 22.24 -24.86
C LEU A 7 21.47 21.03 -24.20
N CYS A 8 20.74 20.23 -24.99
CA CYS A 8 20.10 19.00 -24.54
C CYS A 8 21.13 17.95 -24.06
N LEU A 9 22.23 17.80 -24.78
CA LEU A 9 23.33 16.90 -24.40
C LEU A 9 23.94 17.29 -23.04
N GLY A 10 24.23 18.57 -22.83
CA GLY A 10 24.80 19.06 -21.57
C GLY A 10 23.86 18.91 -20.36
N VAL A 11 22.54 18.98 -20.57
CA VAL A 11 21.54 18.69 -19.52
C VAL A 11 21.48 17.20 -19.21
N ALA A 12 21.45 16.34 -20.23
CA ALA A 12 21.42 14.89 -20.06
C ALA A 12 22.67 14.37 -19.33
N GLN A 13 23.86 14.87 -19.70
CA GLN A 13 25.12 14.52 -19.04
C GLN A 13 25.13 14.90 -17.55
N ARG A 14 24.60 16.07 -17.19
CA ARG A 14 24.48 16.49 -15.79
C ARG A 14 23.51 15.61 -15.00
N ALA A 15 22.37 15.25 -15.58
CA ALA A 15 21.43 14.33 -14.94
C ALA A 15 22.06 12.94 -14.68
N LEU A 16 22.80 12.41 -15.65
CA LEU A 16 23.52 11.13 -15.52
C LEU A 16 24.69 11.19 -14.52
N SER A 17 25.26 12.37 -14.31
CA SER A 17 26.36 12.58 -13.35
C SER A 17 25.90 12.61 -11.89
N ILE A 18 24.59 12.76 -11.63
CA ILE A 18 24.05 12.69 -10.26
C ILE A 18 24.28 11.27 -9.74
N PRO A 19 25.08 11.08 -8.68
CA PRO A 19 25.29 9.75 -8.12
C PRO A 19 23.95 9.15 -7.72
N ILE A 20 23.64 7.95 -8.21
CA ILE A 20 22.45 7.23 -7.78
C ILE A 20 22.52 7.09 -6.27
N LYS A 21 21.53 7.62 -5.56
CA LYS A 21 21.43 7.50 -4.11
C LYS A 21 21.26 6.02 -3.76
N ARG A 22 22.37 5.35 -3.48
CA ARG A 22 22.42 4.00 -2.92
C ARG A 22 21.92 4.08 -1.49
N SER A 23 20.61 4.00 -1.35
CA SER A 23 19.98 3.87 -0.05
C SER A 23 20.24 2.45 0.43
N HIS A 24 20.73 2.29 1.66
CA HIS A 24 20.73 0.96 2.28
C HIS A 24 19.30 0.42 2.22
N ILE A 25 19.11 -0.68 1.47
CA ILE A 25 17.85 -1.42 1.49
C ILE A 25 17.87 -2.18 2.80
N GLY A 26 17.38 -1.54 3.87
CA GLY A 26 17.23 -2.21 5.15
C GLY A 26 16.38 -3.47 4.98
N VAL A 27 16.70 -4.52 5.74
CA VAL A 27 15.88 -5.73 5.79
C VAL A 27 14.49 -5.31 6.24
N THR A 28 13.48 -5.58 5.41
CA THR A 28 12.09 -5.31 5.79
C THR A 28 11.67 -6.42 6.75
N HIS A 29 11.55 -6.09 8.03
CA HIS A 29 11.00 -7.00 9.03
C HIS A 29 9.53 -7.29 8.69
N HIS A 30 9.13 -8.55 8.82
CA HIS A 30 7.77 -8.99 8.59
C HIS A 30 7.31 -9.83 9.78
N LEU A 31 6.00 -9.89 9.97
CA LEU A 31 5.39 -10.72 10.99
C LEU A 31 5.19 -12.14 10.44
N THR A 32 5.45 -13.12 11.28
CA THR A 32 5.03 -14.50 11.05
C THR A 32 3.51 -14.60 11.09
N LYS A 33 2.97 -15.68 10.51
CA LYS A 33 1.53 -15.95 10.55
C LYS A 33 0.98 -15.95 11.98
N ALA A 34 1.69 -16.56 12.92
CA ALA A 34 1.27 -16.65 14.32
C ALA A 34 1.20 -15.28 15.02
N GLU A 35 2.17 -14.39 14.73
CA GLU A 35 2.16 -13.02 15.24
C GLU A 35 1.00 -12.22 14.66
N VAL A 36 0.73 -12.35 13.35
CA VAL A 36 -0.44 -11.73 12.71
C VAL A 36 -1.74 -12.23 13.34
N ASP A 37 -1.89 -13.54 13.52
CA ASP A 37 -3.09 -14.12 14.12
C ASP A 37 -3.30 -13.62 15.57
N THR A 38 -2.22 -13.45 16.33
CA THR A 38 -2.25 -12.86 17.68
C THR A 38 -2.70 -11.40 17.66
N LEU A 39 -2.18 -10.59 16.73
CA LEU A 39 -2.61 -9.19 16.57
C LEU A 39 -4.09 -9.08 16.21
N ILE A 40 -4.59 -9.94 15.32
CA ILE A 40 -6.00 -9.96 14.93
C ILE A 40 -6.89 -10.36 16.12
N ALA A 41 -6.40 -11.21 17.03
CA ALA A 41 -7.15 -11.66 18.20
C ALA A 41 -7.13 -10.66 19.38
N ALA A 42 -6.20 -9.72 19.41
CA ALA A 42 -6.00 -8.80 20.54
C ALA A 42 -7.19 -7.84 20.84
N PRO A 43 -7.94 -7.28 19.87
CA PRO A 43 -9.03 -6.35 20.16
C PRO A 43 -10.27 -7.05 20.79
N ASP A 44 -10.88 -6.43 21.81
CA ASP A 44 -12.05 -6.98 22.49
C ASP A 44 -13.32 -7.00 21.59
N PRO A 45 -13.83 -8.18 21.19
CA PRO A 45 -14.99 -8.30 20.31
C PRO A 45 -16.30 -7.83 20.95
N LYS A 46 -16.37 -7.68 22.28
CA LYS A 46 -17.57 -7.21 22.98
C LYS A 46 -17.80 -5.71 22.79
N THR A 47 -16.75 -4.95 22.47
CA THR A 47 -16.86 -3.51 22.25
C THR A 47 -17.03 -3.16 20.76
N PRO A 48 -17.80 -2.11 20.42
CA PRO A 48 -17.88 -1.62 19.04
C PRO A 48 -16.49 -1.25 18.46
N ARG A 49 -15.63 -0.65 19.29
CA ARG A 49 -14.26 -0.29 18.91
C ARG A 49 -13.41 -1.52 18.62
N GLY A 50 -13.45 -2.54 19.46
CA GLY A 50 -12.67 -3.75 19.25
C GLY A 50 -13.14 -4.56 18.04
N ARG A 51 -14.44 -4.61 17.75
CA ARG A 51 -14.93 -5.20 16.48
C ARG A 51 -14.40 -4.46 15.24
N ARG A 52 -14.42 -3.12 15.27
CA ARG A 52 -13.86 -2.29 14.19
C ARG A 52 -12.36 -2.55 14.02
N ASP A 53 -11.61 -2.50 15.11
CA ASP A 53 -10.14 -2.62 15.08
C ASP A 53 -9.74 -4.04 14.61
N ARG A 54 -10.46 -5.08 15.07
CA ARG A 54 -10.28 -6.46 14.59
C ARG A 54 -10.58 -6.61 13.10
N ALA A 55 -11.68 -6.04 12.62
CA ALA A 55 -12.04 -6.09 11.20
C ALA A 55 -10.98 -5.37 10.34
N PHE A 56 -10.47 -4.24 10.81
CA PHE A 56 -9.42 -3.48 10.13
C PHE A 56 -8.09 -4.26 10.06
N LEU A 57 -7.66 -4.88 11.16
CA LEU A 57 -6.46 -5.72 11.16
C LEU A 57 -6.60 -6.94 10.25
N LEU A 58 -7.75 -7.61 10.28
CA LEU A 58 -8.04 -8.73 9.40
C LEU A 58 -8.01 -8.31 7.92
N PHE A 59 -8.61 -7.16 7.60
CA PHE A 59 -8.60 -6.61 6.25
C PHE A 59 -7.17 -6.35 5.74
N LEU A 60 -6.34 -5.68 6.54
CA LEU A 60 -4.94 -5.41 6.19
C LEU A 60 -4.14 -6.71 5.99
N ALA A 61 -4.31 -7.68 6.89
CA ALA A 61 -3.60 -8.95 6.84
C ALA A 61 -3.99 -9.82 5.63
N ARG A 62 -5.23 -9.72 5.15
CA ARG A 62 -5.72 -10.51 4.02
C ARG A 62 -5.48 -9.85 2.65
N THR A 63 -5.51 -8.53 2.59
CA THR A 63 -5.44 -7.78 1.32
C THR A 63 -4.08 -7.15 1.05
N GLY A 64 -3.25 -6.95 2.07
CA GLY A 64 -1.99 -6.19 1.94
C GLY A 64 -2.20 -4.71 1.58
N ALA A 65 -3.39 -4.17 1.80
CA ALA A 65 -3.69 -2.76 1.55
C ALA A 65 -2.80 -1.83 2.40
N ARG A 66 -2.38 -0.69 1.85
CA ARG A 66 -1.69 0.35 2.63
C ARG A 66 -2.68 1.07 3.52
N VAL A 67 -2.21 1.61 4.65
CA VAL A 67 -3.05 2.33 5.62
C VAL A 67 -3.93 3.43 4.97
N PRO A 68 -3.43 4.29 4.05
CA PRO A 68 -4.28 5.29 3.42
C PRO A 68 -5.36 4.69 2.50
N GLU A 69 -5.03 3.59 1.82
CA GLU A 69 -5.96 2.89 0.92
C GLU A 69 -7.07 2.24 1.76
N ALA A 70 -6.70 1.50 2.80
CA ALA A 70 -7.64 0.81 3.69
C ALA A 70 -8.60 1.78 4.41
N LYS A 71 -8.12 2.95 4.83
CA LYS A 71 -8.97 3.99 5.44
C LYS A 71 -9.95 4.64 4.46
N GLY A 72 -9.67 4.57 3.15
CA GLY A 72 -10.49 5.16 2.10
C GLY A 72 -11.50 4.20 1.47
N VAL A 73 -11.52 2.93 1.88
CA VAL A 73 -12.48 1.92 1.42
C VAL A 73 -13.87 2.22 1.97
N ASN A 74 -14.86 2.22 1.10
CA ASN A 74 -16.28 2.33 1.44
C ASN A 74 -17.02 1.02 1.16
N ALA A 75 -18.27 0.90 1.64
CA ALA A 75 -19.08 -0.29 1.41
C ALA A 75 -19.26 -0.64 -0.08
N ASN A 76 -19.37 0.37 -0.95
CA ASN A 76 -19.51 0.19 -2.40
C ASN A 76 -18.23 -0.32 -3.09
N ASP A 77 -17.10 -0.29 -2.40
CA ASP A 77 -15.83 -0.83 -2.90
C ASP A 77 -15.68 -2.32 -2.60
N LEU A 78 -16.59 -2.90 -1.80
CA LEU A 78 -16.53 -4.27 -1.34
C LEU A 78 -17.52 -5.15 -2.12
N GLN A 79 -17.01 -6.21 -2.72
CA GLN A 79 -17.81 -7.29 -3.29
C GLN A 79 -17.57 -8.53 -2.43
N LEU A 80 -18.43 -8.73 -1.42
CA LEU A 80 -18.26 -9.81 -0.43
C LEU A 80 -19.07 -11.06 -0.77
N GLU A 81 -19.97 -10.98 -1.74
CA GLU A 81 -20.80 -12.10 -2.18
C GLU A 81 -20.01 -13.02 -3.13
N GLY A 82 -20.23 -14.34 -3.00
CA GLY A 82 -19.61 -15.35 -3.85
C GLY A 82 -18.37 -16.02 -3.26
N SER A 83 -17.70 -16.83 -4.08
CA SER A 83 -16.54 -17.64 -3.66
C SER A 83 -15.22 -16.86 -3.58
N HIS A 84 -15.16 -15.67 -4.19
CA HIS A 84 -13.95 -14.85 -4.27
C HIS A 84 -14.27 -13.40 -3.90
N PRO A 85 -14.27 -13.04 -2.61
CA PRO A 85 -14.47 -11.67 -2.18
C PRO A 85 -13.39 -10.73 -2.72
N GLN A 86 -13.80 -9.55 -3.20
CA GLN A 86 -12.92 -8.55 -3.83
C GLN A 86 -13.09 -7.18 -3.21
N VAL A 87 -12.06 -6.34 -3.30
CA VAL A 87 -12.10 -4.94 -2.85
C VAL A 87 -11.38 -4.01 -3.81
N LEU A 88 -12.04 -2.92 -4.19
CA LEU A 88 -11.41 -1.86 -4.98
C LEU A 88 -10.53 -0.97 -4.07
N LEU A 89 -9.22 -1.06 -4.24
CA LEU A 89 -8.24 -0.21 -3.55
C LEU A 89 -7.79 0.95 -4.44
N ARG A 90 -8.11 2.18 -4.01
CA ARG A 90 -7.71 3.41 -4.72
C ARG A 90 -6.30 3.84 -4.35
N GLY A 91 -5.37 3.71 -5.29
CA GLY A 91 -3.95 4.03 -5.10
C GLY A 91 -3.60 5.47 -5.47
N LYS A 92 -2.45 5.95 -4.96
CA LYS A 92 -1.91 7.27 -5.35
C LYS A 92 -1.71 7.35 -6.86
N GLY A 93 -2.13 8.46 -7.47
CA GLY A 93 -2.01 8.69 -8.91
C GLY A 93 -3.04 7.93 -9.76
N ARG A 94 -4.21 7.61 -9.19
CA ARG A 94 -5.29 6.83 -9.85
C ARG A 94 -4.84 5.43 -10.28
N ARG A 95 -3.93 4.83 -9.50
CA ARG A 95 -3.49 3.44 -9.69
C ARG A 95 -4.40 2.54 -8.86
N ASP A 96 -5.61 2.33 -9.36
CA ASP A 96 -6.61 1.51 -8.72
C ASP A 96 -6.32 0.03 -8.98
N ARG A 97 -6.60 -0.83 -8.00
CA ARG A 97 -6.44 -2.28 -8.10
C ARG A 97 -7.54 -3.01 -7.33
N VAL A 98 -7.85 -4.22 -7.77
CA VAL A 98 -8.82 -5.14 -7.16
C VAL A 98 -8.09 -6.28 -6.47
#